data_AF-A0A4Y2TLR5-F1
#
_entry.id   AF-A0A4Y2TLR5-F1
#
_cell.length_a   1.000
_cell.length_b   1.000
_cell.length_c   1.000
_cell.angle_alpha   90.00
_cell.angle_beta   90.00
_cell.angle_gamma   90.00
#
_symmetry.space_group_name_H-M   'P 1'
#
loop_
_entity.id
_entity.type
_entity.pdbx_description
1 polymer ?
#
loop_
_entity_poly.entity_id
_entity_poly.type
_entity_poly.pdbx_seq_one_letter_code
_entity_poly.pdbx_strand_id
1 'polypeptide(L)'
;MFFTMNTDEEPIAKRRRMTKERKARWLARQSQESLDRIRAVDAAAYRRHIEAETPAQSQARRERNAEAHHLVRNRQSQRIRDEAIHFIEAQVETHNCGPMNIICQFRKSKNFAAEHPSDGKFTCCCRKGKIKLEKPSDALSNDFLYPNFFFTY
;
A
#
# COMPACT_ATOMS: atom_id res chain seq x y z
N MET A 1 -11.48 -13.04 44.49
CA MET A 1 -12.33 -12.05 43.79
C MET A 1 -11.51 -10.77 43.69
N PHE A 2 -10.77 -10.58 42.59
CA PHE A 2 -9.91 -9.40 42.42
C PHE A 2 -10.73 -8.26 41.83
N PHE A 3 -11.13 -7.29 42.67
CA PHE A 3 -11.58 -5.99 42.19
C PHE A 3 -10.35 -5.19 41.79
N THR A 4 -10.09 -5.06 40.49
CA THR A 4 -9.12 -4.09 39.99
C THR A 4 -9.70 -2.69 40.23
N MET A 5 -9.31 -2.05 41.33
CA MET A 5 -9.61 -0.64 41.55
C MET A 5 -8.93 0.19 40.46
N ASN A 6 -9.72 1.11 39.89
CA ASN A 6 -9.35 1.99 38.81
C ASN A 6 -8.04 2.74 39.09
N THR A 7 -7.14 2.71 38.11
CA THR A 7 -5.99 3.61 38.00
C THR A 7 -6.47 5.06 38.05
N ASP A 8 -5.78 5.91 38.80
CA ASP A 8 -6.03 7.35 38.93
C ASP A 8 -5.99 8.03 37.57
N GLU A 9 -7.13 8.05 36.88
CA GLU A 9 -7.23 8.72 35.60
C GLU A 9 -7.11 10.22 35.79
N GLU A 10 -6.15 10.82 35.09
CA GLU A 10 -5.94 12.25 35.06
C GLU A 10 -7.27 12.99 34.82
N PRO A 11 -7.60 14.05 35.56
CA PRO A 11 -8.90 14.73 35.47
C PRO A 11 -9.29 15.19 34.07
N ILE A 12 -8.33 15.39 33.16
CA ILE A 12 -8.55 15.75 31.76
C ILE A 12 -8.97 14.52 30.94
N ALA A 13 -8.29 13.38 31.11
CA ALA A 13 -8.62 12.13 30.44
C ALA A 13 -10.04 11.67 30.80
N LYS A 14 -10.39 11.73 32.09
CA LYS A 14 -11.73 11.38 32.59
C LYS A 14 -12.82 12.24 31.95
N ARG A 15 -12.61 13.56 31.86
CA ARG A 15 -13.56 14.49 31.21
C ARG A 15 -13.73 14.17 29.73
N ARG A 16 -12.64 13.94 28.99
CA ARG A 16 -12.68 13.56 27.57
C ARG A 16 -13.45 12.26 27.36
N ARG A 17 -13.23 11.25 28.21
CA ARG A 17 -13.93 9.97 28.17
C ARG A 17 -15.44 10.14 28.38
N MET A 18 -15.84 10.85 29.45
CA MET A 18 -17.24 11.10 29.77
C MET A 18 -17.99 11.83 28.64
N THR A 19 -17.35 12.80 27.98
CA THR A 19 -17.93 13.50 26.83
C THR A 19 -18.11 12.58 25.63
N LYS A 20 -17.10 11.75 25.31
CA LYS A 20 -17.20 10.75 24.23
C LYS A 20 -18.32 9.75 24.49
N GLU A 21 -18.40 9.21 25.71
CA GLU A 21 -19.44 8.28 26.10
C GLU A 21 -20.84 8.90 26.05
N ARG A 22 -21.00 10.16 26.50
CA ARG A 22 -22.27 10.87 26.40
C ARG A 22 -22.70 11.03 24.95
N LYS A 23 -21.78 11.39 24.05
CA LYS A 23 -22.04 11.50 22.62
C LYS A 23 -22.39 10.14 22.01
N ALA A 24 -21.67 9.08 22.37
CA ALA A 24 -21.95 7.72 21.91
C ALA A 24 -23.34 7.24 22.34
N ARG A 25 -23.72 7.46 23.62
CA ARG A 25 -25.07 7.15 24.12
C ARG A 25 -26.16 7.94 23.42
N TRP A 26 -25.90 9.19 23.06
CA TRP A 26 -26.85 10.01 22.31
C TRP A 26 -27.01 9.50 20.87
N LEU A 27 -25.91 9.20 20.19
CA LEU A 27 -25.92 8.63 18.83
C LEU A 27 -26.63 7.27 18.77
N ALA A 28 -26.41 6.41 19.77
CA ALA A 28 -27.05 5.09 19.84
C ALA A 28 -28.58 5.15 20.01
N ARG A 29 -29.12 6.27 20.48
CA ARG A 29 -30.58 6.49 20.59
C ARG A 29 -31.20 7.06 19.32
N GLN A 30 -30.40 7.48 18.35
CA GLN A 30 -30.93 8.08 17.12
C GLN A 30 -31.38 7.00 16.14
N SER A 31 -32.46 7.29 15.42
CA SER A 31 -32.82 6.52 14.24
C SER A 31 -31.80 6.74 13.13
N GLN A 32 -31.71 5.79 12.19
CA GLN A 32 -30.84 5.90 11.03
C GLN A 32 -31.13 7.18 10.22
N GLU A 33 -32.41 7.51 10.05
CA GLU A 33 -32.84 8.73 9.37
C GLU A 33 -32.38 10.01 10.07
N SER A 34 -32.44 10.05 11.41
CA SER A 34 -31.92 11.19 12.19
C SER A 34 -30.40 11.34 12.00
N LEU A 35 -29.66 10.22 12.04
CA LEU A 35 -28.22 10.21 11.78
C LEU A 35 -27.89 10.69 10.37
N ASP A 36 -28.66 10.28 9.36
CA ASP A 36 -28.42 10.68 7.98
C ASP A 36 -28.74 12.16 7.75
N ARG A 37 -29.77 12.71 8.42
CA ARG A 37 -30.02 14.16 8.44
C ARG A 37 -28.86 14.94 9.06
N ILE A 38 -28.33 14.48 10.20
CA ILE A 38 -27.17 15.10 10.85
C ILE A 38 -25.95 15.07 9.91
N ARG A 39 -25.65 13.91 9.31
CA ARG A 39 -24.55 13.77 8.34
C ARG A 39 -24.72 14.69 7.14
N ALA A 40 -25.94 14.82 6.62
CA ALA A 40 -26.23 15.69 5.49
C ALA A 40 -26.00 17.17 5.83
N VAL A 41 -26.42 17.60 7.02
CA VAL A 41 -26.19 18.96 7.53
C VAL A 41 -24.69 19.21 7.73
N ASP A 42 -23.97 18.29 8.37
CA ASP A 42 -22.53 18.40 8.59
C ASP A 42 -21.76 18.45 7.26
N ALA A 43 -22.12 17.61 6.30
CA ALA A 43 -21.53 17.62 4.97
C ALA A 43 -21.79 18.93 4.23
N ALA A 44 -23.00 19.49 4.35
CA ALA A 44 -23.33 20.80 3.76
C ALA A 44 -22.55 21.94 4.42
N ALA A 45 -22.43 21.93 5.74
CA ALA A 45 -21.63 22.90 6.47
C ALA A 45 -20.15 22.81 6.09
N TYR A 46 -19.62 21.59 5.96
CA TYR A 46 -18.26 21.36 5.48
C TYR A 46 -18.05 21.91 4.07
N ARG A 47 -18.95 21.60 3.11
CA ARG A 47 -18.85 22.15 1.75
C ARG A 47 -18.77 23.68 1.74
N ARG A 48 -19.67 24.34 2.48
CA ARG A 48 -19.67 25.81 2.61
C ARG A 48 -18.35 26.34 3.16
N HIS A 49 -17.76 25.65 4.15
CA HIS A 49 -16.45 26.01 4.68
C HIS A 49 -15.37 25.90 3.60
N ILE A 50 -15.33 24.80 2.84
CA ILE A 50 -14.34 24.60 1.77
C ILE A 50 -14.47 25.65 0.67
N GLU A 51 -15.70 25.98 0.26
CA GLU A 51 -15.98 26.99 -0.76
C GLU A 51 -15.57 28.41 -0.31
N ALA A 52 -15.68 28.71 0.99
CA ALA A 52 -15.30 30.00 1.55
C ALA A 52 -13.79 30.12 1.86
N GLU A 53 -13.01 29.05 1.72
CA GLU A 53 -11.58 29.10 2.01
C GLU A 53 -10.81 29.90 0.95
N THR A 54 -9.88 30.73 1.42
CA THR A 54 -8.90 31.37 0.54
C THR A 54 -7.91 30.34 -0.04
N PRO A 55 -7.26 30.61 -1.18
CA PRO A 55 -6.26 29.71 -1.75
C PRO A 55 -5.15 29.31 -0.75
N ALA A 56 -4.68 30.25 0.07
CA ALA A 56 -3.67 29.99 1.10
C ALA A 56 -4.16 29.06 2.21
N GLN A 57 -5.42 29.21 2.65
CA GLN A 57 -6.02 28.31 3.64
C GLN A 57 -6.22 26.90 3.08
N SER A 58 -6.65 26.80 1.82
CA SER A 58 -6.84 25.54 1.11
C SER A 58 -5.52 24.78 0.92
N GLN A 59 -4.46 25.51 0.56
CA GLN A 59 -3.08 25.00 0.50
C GLN A 59 -2.64 24.46 1.86
N ALA A 60 -2.73 25.27 2.93
CA ALA A 60 -2.32 24.88 4.28
C ALA A 60 -3.12 23.67 4.81
N ARG A 61 -4.41 23.56 4.48
CA ARG A 61 -5.23 22.38 4.81
C ARG A 61 -4.73 21.13 4.07
N ARG A 62 -4.43 21.23 2.78
CA ARG A 62 -3.90 20.12 1.97
C ARG A 62 -2.55 19.64 2.51
N GLU A 63 -1.66 20.56 2.87
CA GLU A 63 -0.35 20.25 3.45
C GLU A 63 -0.49 19.53 4.80
N ARG A 64 -1.34 20.05 5.71
CA ARG A 64 -1.64 19.36 6.99
C ARG A 64 -2.19 17.95 6.79
N ASN A 65 -3.09 17.77 5.83
CA ASN A 65 -3.64 16.45 5.53
C ASN A 65 -2.55 15.52 4.97
N ALA A 66 -1.72 16.00 4.05
CA ALA A 66 -0.62 15.23 3.48
C ALA A 66 0.39 14.81 4.57
N GLU A 67 0.74 15.70 5.49
CA GLU A 67 1.61 15.41 6.62
C GLU A 67 0.99 14.36 7.55
N ALA A 68 -0.29 14.50 7.91
CA ALA A 68 -0.98 13.50 8.74
C ALA A 68 -0.98 12.11 8.09
N HIS A 69 -1.25 12.03 6.78
CA HIS A 69 -1.16 10.78 6.03
C HIS A 69 0.26 10.22 6.02
N HIS A 70 1.27 11.08 5.85
CA HIS A 70 2.66 10.68 5.88
C HIS A 70 3.06 10.09 7.25
N LEU A 71 2.63 10.71 8.35
CA LEU A 71 2.87 10.22 9.71
C LEU A 71 2.22 8.86 9.96
N VAL A 72 0.98 8.66 9.54
CA VAL A 72 0.28 7.38 9.68
C VAL A 72 1.00 6.28 8.90
N ARG A 73 1.37 6.56 7.64
CA ARG A 73 2.13 5.63 6.80
C ARG A 73 3.47 5.29 7.46
N ASN A 74 4.21 6.27 7.92
CA ASN A 74 5.52 6.06 8.54
C ASN A 74 5.42 5.20 9.80
N ARG A 75 4.41 5.44 10.65
CA ARG A 75 4.15 4.60 11.82
C ARG A 75 3.81 3.18 11.43
N GLN A 76 3.00 2.98 10.39
CA GLN A 76 2.69 1.65 9.88
C GLN A 76 3.95 0.95 9.36
N SER A 77 4.77 1.63 8.55
CA SER A 77 6.03 1.09 8.06
C SER A 77 7.04 0.82 9.17
N GLN A 78 7.05 1.61 10.25
CA GLN A 78 7.84 1.33 11.45
C GLN A 78 7.36 0.06 12.12
N ARG A 79 6.05 -0.08 12.38
CA ARG A 79 5.49 -1.31 12.96
C ARG A 79 5.84 -2.55 12.14
N ILE A 80 5.80 -2.46 10.81
CA ILE A 80 6.19 -3.56 9.92
C ILE A 80 7.69 -3.87 10.06
N ARG A 81 8.55 -2.86 10.19
CA ARG A 81 9.99 -3.07 10.42
C ARG A 81 10.29 -3.66 11.79
N ASP A 82 9.57 -3.21 12.81
CA ASP A 82 9.73 -3.71 14.18
C ASP A 82 9.19 -5.15 14.30
N GLU A 83 8.15 -5.50 13.52
CA GLU A 83 7.60 -6.85 13.40
C GLU A 83 8.40 -7.74 12.44
N ALA A 84 9.22 -7.14 11.57
CA ALA A 84 10.00 -7.88 10.59
C ALA A 84 10.95 -8.84 11.32
N ILE A 85 10.69 -10.14 11.09
CA ILE A 85 11.47 -11.27 11.57
C ILE A 85 12.95 -10.99 11.34
N HIS A 86 13.77 -11.13 12.38
CA HIS A 86 15.23 -11.11 12.25
C HIS A 86 15.66 -12.18 11.26
N PHE A 87 15.82 -11.79 9.99
CA PHE A 87 16.29 -12.65 8.93
C PHE A 87 17.76 -12.95 9.19
N ILE A 88 18.04 -14.16 9.68
CA ILE A 88 19.40 -14.65 9.86
C ILE A 88 19.75 -15.38 8.57
N GLU A 89 20.53 -14.71 7.73
CA GLU A 89 20.99 -15.26 6.44
C GLU A 89 21.66 -16.65 6.62
N ALA A 90 22.38 -16.86 7.73
CA ALA A 90 23.01 -18.13 8.06
C ALA A 90 22.03 -19.30 8.32
N GLN A 91 20.74 -19.03 8.55
CA GLN A 91 19.70 -20.06 8.70
C GLN A 91 19.04 -20.43 7.37
N VAL A 92 19.33 -19.71 6.28
CA VAL A 92 18.83 -20.05 4.96
C VAL A 92 19.66 -21.19 4.39
N GLU A 93 18.99 -22.29 4.07
CA GLU A 93 19.62 -23.42 3.40
C GLU A 93 20.22 -22.95 2.05
N THR A 94 21.52 -23.16 1.89
CA THR A 94 22.22 -22.72 0.67
C THR A 94 21.91 -23.68 -0.46
N HIS A 95 21.18 -23.21 -1.47
CA HIS A 95 20.93 -24.00 -2.67
C HIS A 95 22.16 -23.97 -3.58
N ASN A 96 22.80 -25.12 -3.79
CA ASN A 96 23.92 -25.25 -4.71
C ASN A 96 23.42 -25.56 -6.13
N CYS A 97 23.64 -24.64 -7.08
CA CYS A 97 23.23 -24.82 -8.47
C CYS A 97 24.20 -25.68 -9.32
N GLY A 98 25.24 -26.26 -8.70
CA GLY A 98 26.31 -26.99 -9.36
C GLY A 98 27.32 -26.07 -10.08
N PRO A 99 28.26 -26.63 -10.86
CA PRO A 99 29.21 -25.84 -11.63
C PRO A 99 28.53 -25.07 -12.77
N MET A 100 29.00 -23.84 -13.04
CA MET A 100 28.55 -23.00 -14.15
C MET A 100 29.25 -23.38 -15.47
N ASN A 101 29.01 -24.61 -15.94
CA ASN A 101 29.69 -25.19 -17.10
C ASN A 101 28.74 -25.61 -18.23
N ILE A 102 27.43 -25.45 -18.08
CA ILE A 102 26.47 -25.79 -19.13
C ILE A 102 26.36 -24.64 -20.12
N ILE A 103 26.65 -24.93 -21.39
CA ILE A 103 26.54 -23.94 -22.47
C ILE A 103 25.14 -23.98 -23.06
N CYS A 104 24.45 -22.83 -23.06
CA CYS A 104 23.19 -22.69 -23.78
C CYS A 104 23.40 -22.92 -25.27
N GLN A 105 22.63 -23.83 -25.86
CA GLN A 105 22.76 -24.15 -27.28
C GLN A 105 22.41 -22.97 -28.20
N PHE A 106 21.47 -22.10 -27.79
CA PHE A 106 20.95 -20.99 -28.59
C PHE A 106 21.82 -19.73 -28.55
N ARG A 107 22.25 -19.31 -27.35
CA ARG A 107 23.01 -18.05 -27.16
C ARG A 107 24.44 -18.24 -26.69
N LYS A 108 24.89 -19.49 -26.52
CA LYS A 108 26.26 -19.85 -26.13
C LYS A 108 26.73 -19.26 -24.80
N SER A 109 25.83 -18.79 -23.94
CA SER A 109 26.18 -18.38 -22.57
C SER A 109 26.47 -19.61 -21.70
N LYS A 110 27.37 -19.45 -20.72
CA LYS A 110 27.57 -20.40 -19.61
C LYS A 110 26.46 -20.20 -18.57
N ASN A 111 25.87 -21.28 -18.09
CA ASN A 111 24.84 -21.29 -17.05
C ASN A 111 25.08 -22.47 -16.10
N PHE A 112 24.36 -22.49 -14.98
CA PHE A 112 24.42 -23.55 -13.99
C PHE A 112 23.71 -24.83 -14.46
N ALA A 113 24.22 -25.99 -14.06
CA ALA A 113 23.63 -27.28 -14.40
C ALA A 113 22.23 -27.48 -13.79
N ALA A 114 22.03 -27.08 -12.53
CA ALA A 114 20.74 -27.20 -11.86
C ALA A 114 19.65 -26.29 -12.46
N GLU A 115 20.05 -25.22 -13.14
CA GLU A 115 19.13 -24.31 -13.83
C GLU A 115 18.77 -24.77 -15.23
N HIS A 116 19.32 -25.89 -15.70
CA HIS A 116 19.10 -26.40 -17.05
C HIS A 116 17.65 -26.87 -17.24
N PRO A 117 16.84 -26.16 -18.05
CA PRO A 117 15.45 -26.53 -18.24
C PRO A 117 15.31 -27.73 -19.18
N SER A 118 14.23 -28.49 -19.06
CA SER A 118 13.97 -29.67 -19.92
C SER A 118 13.88 -29.34 -21.41
N ASP A 119 13.48 -28.12 -21.77
CA ASP A 119 13.40 -27.63 -23.14
C ASP A 119 14.70 -26.99 -23.66
N GLY A 120 15.77 -27.04 -22.86
CA GLY A 120 17.10 -26.51 -23.21
C GLY A 120 17.18 -24.98 -23.30
N LYS A 121 16.11 -24.26 -22.95
CA LYS A 121 16.03 -22.80 -23.03
C LYS A 121 16.02 -22.16 -21.64
N PHE A 122 17.16 -21.64 -21.23
CA PHE A 122 17.29 -20.86 -19.98
C PHE A 122 16.38 -19.63 -19.99
N THR A 123 15.71 -19.35 -18.87
CA THR A 123 14.78 -18.20 -18.72
C THR A 123 15.46 -16.86 -18.99
N CYS A 124 16.53 -16.55 -18.25
CA CYS A 124 17.28 -15.31 -18.40
C CYS A 124 18.03 -15.24 -19.74
N CYS A 125 18.75 -16.31 -20.09
CA CYS A 125 19.58 -16.32 -21.30
C CYS A 125 18.74 -16.38 -22.59
N CYS A 126 17.83 -17.34 -22.74
CA CYS A 126 17.05 -17.49 -23.98
C CYS A 126 15.88 -16.51 -24.08
N ARG A 127 15.61 -15.71 -23.03
CA ARG A 127 14.40 -14.89 -22.90
C ARG A 127 13.13 -15.76 -23.02
N LYS A 128 13.18 -16.97 -22.47
CA LYS A 128 12.04 -17.88 -22.47
C LYS A 128 10.93 -17.29 -21.60
N GLY A 129 9.70 -17.30 -22.10
CA GLY A 129 8.54 -16.74 -21.41
C GLY A 129 8.19 -15.30 -21.78
N LYS A 130 8.92 -14.66 -22.71
CA LYS A 130 8.50 -13.36 -23.27
C LYS A 130 7.25 -13.54 -24.13
N ILE A 131 6.15 -12.93 -23.71
CA ILE A 131 4.92 -12.82 -24.50
C ILE A 131 5.14 -11.69 -25.51
N LYS A 132 4.94 -11.97 -26.80
CA LYS A 132 4.82 -10.91 -27.81
C LYS A 132 3.43 -10.30 -27.65
N LEU A 133 3.36 -9.14 -27.01
CA LEU A 133 2.12 -8.38 -26.97
C LEU A 133 1.87 -7.77 -28.35
N GLU A 134 0.62 -7.79 -28.77
CA GLU A 134 0.19 -7.01 -29.93
C GLU A 134 0.46 -5.53 -29.67
N LYS A 135 0.74 -4.77 -30.72
CA LYS A 135 0.93 -3.33 -30.57
C LYS A 135 -0.36 -2.73 -30.00
N PRO A 136 -0.27 -1.83 -29.02
CA PRO A 136 -1.45 -1.10 -28.59
C PRO A 136 -2.02 -0.35 -29.81
N SER A 137 -3.30 -0.58 -30.09
CA SER A 137 -4.07 0.17 -31.07
C SER A 137 -5.04 1.11 -30.34
N ASP A 138 -5.34 2.26 -30.92
CA ASP A 138 -6.39 3.14 -30.40
C ASP A 138 -7.80 2.56 -30.67
N ALA A 139 -8.83 3.25 -30.19
CA ALA A 139 -10.22 2.86 -30.40
C ALA A 139 -10.66 2.87 -31.88
N LEU A 140 -9.83 3.41 -32.77
CA LEU A 140 -10.03 3.46 -34.22
C LEU A 140 -9.09 2.48 -34.96
N SER A 141 -8.44 1.56 -34.25
CA SER A 141 -7.50 0.57 -34.80
C SER A 141 -6.21 1.15 -35.40
N ASN A 142 -5.85 2.40 -35.07
CA ASN A 142 -4.55 2.94 -35.48
C ASN A 142 -3.47 2.48 -34.51
N ASP A 143 -2.36 1.99 -35.05
CA ASP A 143 -1.17 1.62 -34.29
C ASP A 143 -0.60 2.86 -33.58
N PHE A 144 -0.43 2.77 -32.25
CA PHE A 144 0.32 3.80 -31.54
C PHE A 144 1.82 3.71 -31.91
N LEU A 145 2.36 4.79 -32.48
CA LEU A 145 3.80 4.95 -32.74
C LEU A 145 4.56 5.25 -31.45
N TYR A 146 4.69 4.26 -30.56
CA TYR A 146 5.59 4.38 -29.42
C TYR A 146 7.04 4.09 -29.83
N PRO A 147 8.04 4.79 -29.25
CA PRO A 147 9.43 4.39 -29.37
C PRO A 147 9.61 2.94 -28.92
N ASN A 148 10.41 2.16 -29.64
CA ASN A 148 10.61 0.71 -29.47
C ASN A 148 11.12 0.26 -28.08
N PHE A 149 11.28 1.18 -27.12
CA PHE A 149 11.71 0.89 -25.75
C PHE A 149 10.78 -0.07 -25.00
N PHE A 150 9.48 -0.11 -25.34
CA PHE A 150 8.50 -0.97 -24.64
C PHE A 150 8.35 -2.38 -25.19
N PHE A 151 8.95 -2.70 -26.35
CA PHE A 151 8.77 -4.00 -27.02
C PHE A 151 9.92 -5.00 -26.79
N THR A 152 10.85 -4.68 -25.87
CA THR A 152 11.96 -5.56 -25.52
C THR A 152 12.02 -5.91 -24.02
N TYR A 153 10.92 -6.42 -23.44
CA TYR A 153 10.92 -7.00 -22.07
C TYR A 153 10.71 -8.48 -22.02
#